data_AF-A0A7Z0Q378-F1
#
_entry.id   AF-A0A7Z0Q378-F1
#
_cell.length_a   1.000
_cell.length_b   1.000
_cell.length_c   1.000
_cell.angle_alpha   90.00
_cell.angle_beta   90.00
_cell.angle_gamma   90.00
#
_symmetry.space_group_name_H-M   'P 1'
#
loop_
_entity.id
_entity.type
_entity.pdbx_description
1 polymer ?
#
loop_
_entity_poly.entity_id
_entity_poly.type
_entity_poly.pdbx_seq_one_letter_code
_entity_poly.pdbx_strand_id
1 'polypeptide(L)'
;WPDGSTEPADAVVWCTGFRPALAHLTPLGLRDHRGRVPTDGTRALTEPRLHLLGYGDWTGPASATLIGVGRPARDAARQSPNSSADLSGAQPVEGAVH
;
A
#
# COMPACT_ATOMS: atom_id res chain seq x y z
N TRP A 1 -8.66 35.22 -9.51
CA TRP A 1 -8.18 34.41 -10.64
C TRP A 1 -6.93 35.04 -11.25
N PRO A 2 -6.11 34.33 -12.05
CA PRO A 2 -4.85 34.87 -12.58
C PRO A 2 -4.97 36.14 -13.43
N ASP A 3 -6.17 36.40 -13.95
CA ASP A 3 -6.56 37.61 -14.70
C ASP A 3 -7.06 38.77 -13.80
N GLY A 4 -6.97 38.61 -12.47
CA GLY A 4 -7.41 39.60 -11.49
C GLY A 4 -8.90 39.56 -11.14
N SER A 5 -9.71 38.72 -11.79
CA SER A 5 -11.12 38.58 -11.46
C SER A 5 -11.33 37.88 -10.10
N THR A 6 -12.48 38.11 -9.44
CA THR A 6 -12.82 37.52 -8.14
C THR A 6 -14.23 36.98 -8.14
N GLU A 7 -14.46 35.85 -7.48
CA GLU A 7 -15.80 35.30 -7.25
C GLU A 7 -16.05 35.10 -5.75
N PRO A 8 -17.20 35.56 -5.20
CA PRO A 8 -17.58 35.30 -3.82
C PRO A 8 -18.01 33.84 -3.63
N ALA A 9 -17.61 33.21 -2.52
CA ALA A 9 -18.03 31.87 -2.14
C ALA A 9 -18.36 31.80 -0.66
N ASP A 10 -19.56 31.34 -0.32
CA ASP A 10 -19.99 31.15 1.07
C ASP A 10 -19.39 29.90 1.71
N ALA A 11 -19.07 28.89 0.89
CA ALA A 11 -18.47 27.64 1.31
C ALA A 11 -17.57 27.05 0.23
N VAL A 12 -16.58 26.26 0.66
CA VAL A 12 -15.67 25.51 -0.21
C VAL A 12 -15.66 24.05 0.22
N VAL A 13 -15.89 23.13 -0.72
CA VAL A 13 -15.81 21.67 -0.50
C VAL A 13 -14.63 21.11 -1.28
N TRP A 14 -13.70 20.50 -0.55
CA TRP A 14 -12.50 19.92 -1.15
C TRP A 14 -12.74 18.48 -1.61
N CYS A 15 -12.94 18.32 -2.91
CA CYS A 15 -13.04 17.01 -3.58
C CYS A 15 -11.72 16.61 -4.28
N THR A 16 -10.57 17.03 -3.73
CA THR A 16 -9.25 16.89 -4.36
C THR A 16 -8.55 15.57 -4.05
N GLY A 17 -9.31 14.55 -3.64
CA GLY A 17 -8.82 13.19 -3.41
C GLY A 17 -8.12 12.98 -2.06
N PHE A 18 -7.41 11.85 -1.95
CA PHE A 18 -6.86 11.34 -0.70
C PHE A 18 -5.41 10.88 -0.85
N ARG A 19 -4.74 10.72 0.30
CA ARG A 19 -3.41 10.10 0.41
C ARG A 19 -3.52 8.72 1.07
N PRO A 20 -2.63 7.77 0.76
CA PRO A 20 -2.65 6.46 1.40
C PRO A 20 -2.31 6.59 2.89
N ALA A 21 -3.08 5.91 3.74
CA ALA A 21 -2.94 5.95 5.19
C ALA A 21 -1.76 5.07 5.68
N LEU A 22 -0.54 5.50 5.39
CA LEU A 22 0.67 4.70 5.64
C LEU A 22 1.40 5.05 6.94
N ALA A 23 0.87 5.98 7.76
CA ALA A 23 1.51 6.54 8.96
C ALA A 23 2.17 5.50 9.87
N HIS A 24 1.51 4.35 10.05
CA HIS A 24 1.99 3.22 10.86
C HIS A 24 3.31 2.60 10.34
N LEU A 25 3.65 2.79 9.06
CA LEU A 25 4.90 2.32 8.45
C LEU A 25 6.05 3.34 8.52
N THR A 26 5.85 4.53 9.10
CA THR A 26 6.92 5.55 9.20
C THR A 26 8.23 4.99 9.80
N PRO A 27 8.21 4.18 10.88
CA PRO A 27 9.44 3.66 11.49
C PRO A 27 10.28 2.79 10.55
N LEU A 28 9.69 2.24 9.49
CA LEU A 28 10.38 1.37 8.53
C LEU A 28 11.14 2.16 7.45
N GLY A 29 10.95 3.47 7.34
CA GLY A 29 11.69 4.30 6.38
C GLY A 29 11.42 3.98 4.90
N LEU A 30 10.29 3.36 4.57
CA LEU A 30 10.03 2.78 3.23
C LEU A 30 9.44 3.78 2.22
N ARG A 31 9.12 5.02 2.61
CA ARG A 31 8.37 5.95 1.76
C ARG A 31 9.29 6.76 0.84
N ASP A 32 8.82 7.00 -0.38
CA ASP A 32 9.42 7.91 -1.34
C ASP A 32 9.04 9.40 -1.08
N HIS A 33 9.56 10.29 -1.92
CA HIS A 33 9.26 11.72 -1.90
C HIS A 33 7.77 12.07 -2.12
N ARG A 34 6.97 11.15 -2.66
CA ARG A 34 5.52 11.29 -2.84
C ARG A 34 4.73 10.71 -1.66
N GLY A 35 5.41 10.16 -0.66
CA GLY A 35 4.80 9.54 0.51
C GLY A 35 4.22 8.15 0.26
N ARG A 36 4.59 7.49 -0.85
CA ARG A 36 4.18 6.11 -1.19
C ARG A 36 5.33 5.15 -0.89
N VAL A 37 5.03 3.87 -0.69
CA VAL A 37 6.06 2.83 -0.63
C VAL A 37 6.27 2.32 -2.06
N PRO A 38 7.50 2.32 -2.63
CA PRO A 38 7.74 1.75 -3.95
C PRO A 38 7.39 0.26 -3.98
N THR A 39 6.64 -0.16 -5.00
CA THR A 39 6.13 -1.54 -5.13
C THR A 39 6.40 -2.13 -6.51
N ASP A 40 6.57 -3.46 -6.55
CA ASP A 40 6.31 -4.29 -7.73
C ASP A 40 4.97 -5.00 -7.53
N GLY A 41 3.96 -4.59 -8.29
CA GLY A 41 2.56 -4.93 -8.03
C GLY A 41 2.15 -4.50 -6.61
N THR A 42 1.92 -5.49 -5.74
CA THR A 42 1.53 -5.27 -4.34
C THR A 42 2.72 -5.34 -3.38
N ARG A 43 3.86 -5.87 -3.80
CA ARG A 43 5.00 -6.17 -2.93
C ARG A 43 5.91 -4.95 -2.80
N ALA A 44 6.27 -4.56 -1.57
CA ALA A 44 7.24 -3.48 -1.36
C ALA A 44 8.64 -3.89 -1.86
N LEU A 45 9.31 -2.99 -2.56
CA LEU A 45 10.62 -3.28 -3.15
C LEU A 45 11.72 -3.50 -2.10
N THR A 46 11.64 -2.79 -0.98
CA THR A 46 12.70 -2.77 0.06
C THR A 46 12.33 -3.53 1.34
N GLU A 47 11.10 -4.02 1.46
CA GLU A 47 10.68 -4.94 2.53
C GLU A 47 9.83 -6.06 1.91
N PRO A 48 10.46 -7.16 1.45
CA PRO A 48 9.80 -8.18 0.63
C PRO A 48 8.70 -8.97 1.36
N ARG A 49 8.54 -8.82 2.68
CA ARG A 49 7.44 -9.41 3.46
C ARG A 49 6.22 -8.49 3.56
N LEU A 50 6.34 -7.24 3.12
CA LEU A 50 5.27 -6.25 3.14
C LEU A 50 4.54 -6.22 1.78
N HIS A 51 3.23 -6.44 1.83
CA HIS A 51 2.33 -6.20 0.71
C HIS A 51 1.39 -5.03 1.01
N LEU A 52 1.14 -4.19 0.01
CA LEU A 52 0.22 -3.07 0.01
C LEU A 52 -0.91 -3.35 -0.98
N LEU A 53 -2.15 -3.32 -0.49
CA LEU A 53 -3.33 -3.69 -1.25
C LEU A 53 -4.35 -2.55 -1.23
N GLY A 54 -4.92 -2.24 -2.39
CA GLY A 54 -6.09 -1.37 -2.50
C GLY A 54 -5.84 0.12 -2.37
N TYR A 55 -4.59 0.59 -2.50
CA TYR A 55 -4.24 2.01 -2.38
C TYR A 55 -4.33 2.79 -3.71
N GLY A 56 -4.82 2.16 -4.77
CA GLY A 56 -4.99 2.73 -6.09
C GLY A 56 -4.09 2.07 -7.12
N ASP A 57 -4.03 2.63 -8.33
CA ASP A 57 -3.39 1.97 -9.47
C ASP A 57 -1.91 1.61 -9.25
N TRP A 58 -1.23 2.35 -8.37
CA TRP A 58 0.16 2.08 -8.01
C TRP A 58 0.38 0.79 -7.20
N THR A 59 -0.66 0.26 -6.55
CA THR A 59 -0.67 -1.08 -5.93
C THR A 59 -1.39 -2.12 -6.78
N GLY A 60 -1.63 -1.82 -8.06
CA GLY A 60 -2.35 -2.65 -9.01
C GLY A 60 -3.53 -1.91 -9.66
N PRO A 61 -3.78 -2.11 -10.97
CA PRO A 61 -4.85 -1.42 -11.70
C PRO A 61 -6.23 -1.60 -11.05
N ALA A 62 -6.96 -0.49 -10.88
CA ALA A 62 -8.27 -0.41 -10.24
C ALA A 62 -8.32 -1.00 -8.81
N SER A 63 -7.18 -1.18 -8.13
CA SER A 63 -7.15 -1.87 -6.84
C SER A 63 -7.91 -1.14 -5.73
N ALA A 64 -8.07 0.18 -5.82
CA ALA A 64 -8.91 0.97 -4.90
C ALA A 64 -10.41 0.88 -5.22
N THR A 65 -10.87 -0.25 -5.79
CA THR A 65 -12.28 -0.51 -6.08
C THR A 65 -12.68 -1.89 -5.56
N LEU A 66 -13.96 -2.05 -5.22
CA LEU A 66 -14.48 -3.31 -4.66
C LEU A 66 -14.21 -4.52 -5.56
N ILE A 67 -14.36 -4.36 -6.88
CA ILE A 67 -14.14 -5.45 -7.84
C ILE A 67 -12.65 -5.58 -8.20
N GLY A 68 -11.93 -4.45 -8.34
CA GLY A 68 -10.55 -4.44 -8.82
C GLY A 68 -9.53 -5.02 -7.83
N VAL A 69 -9.79 -4.95 -6.52
CA VAL A 69 -8.85 -5.44 -5.49
C VAL A 69 -8.69 -6.96 -5.47
N GLY A 70 -9.70 -7.71 -5.94
CA GLY A 70 -9.79 -9.15 -5.70
C GLY A 70 -8.68 -9.99 -6.34
N ARG A 71 -8.24 -9.64 -7.57
CA ARG A 71 -7.14 -10.35 -8.25
C ARG A 71 -5.78 -10.08 -7.57
N PRO A 72 -5.33 -8.82 -7.42
CA PRO A 72 -4.08 -8.51 -6.72
C PRO A 72 -3.99 -9.08 -5.30
N ALA A 73 -5.10 -9.09 -4.55
CA ALA A 73 -5.13 -9.65 -3.19
C ALA A 73 -4.90 -11.17 -3.17
N ARG A 74 -5.51 -11.92 -4.11
CA ARG A 74 -5.30 -13.37 -4.23
C ARG A 74 -3.86 -13.70 -4.60
N ASP A 75 -3.26 -12.93 -5.50
CA ASP A 75 -1.89 -13.16 -5.93
C ASP A 75 -0.90 -12.85 -4.78
N ALA A 76 -1.13 -11.78 -4.02
CA ALA A 76 -0.34 -11.45 -2.84
C ALA A 76 -0.42 -12.54 -1.76
N ALA A 77 -1.62 -13.11 -1.52
CA ALA A 77 -1.80 -14.19 -0.56
C ALA A 77 -1.03 -15.46 -0.94
N ARG A 78 -0.93 -15.76 -2.25
CA ARG A 78 -0.13 -16.89 -2.77
C ARG A 78 1.38 -16.68 -2.65
N GLN A 79 1.83 -15.43 -2.55
CA GLN A 79 3.24 -15.07 -2.40
C GLN A 79 3.67 -14.99 -0.93
N SER A 80 2.72 -15.04 0.00
CA SER A 80 3.03 -14.97 1.43
C SER A 80 3.78 -16.24 1.86
N PRO A 81 4.84 -16.14 2.69
CA PRO A 81 5.65 -17.29 3.11
C PRO A 81 4.88 -18.32 3.96
N ASN A 82 3.71 -17.96 4.51
CA ASN A 82 2.81 -18.90 5.18
C ASN A 82 1.72 -19.49 4.25
N SER A 83 1.80 -19.23 2.94
CA SER A 83 0.97 -19.97 2.00
C SER A 83 1.42 -21.44 2.01
N SER A 84 0.46 -22.36 1.99
CA SER A 84 0.66 -23.81 2.21
C SER A 84 1.63 -24.50 1.22
N ALA A 85 2.21 -23.76 0.28
CA ALA A 85 3.23 -24.23 -0.65
C ALA A 85 4.67 -24.16 -0.11
N ASP A 86 4.95 -23.43 0.98
CA ASP A 86 6.32 -23.17 1.49
C ASP A 86 6.62 -23.83 2.85
N LEU A 87 5.75 -24.74 3.34
CA LEU A 87 5.95 -25.42 4.63
C LEU A 87 7.02 -26.53 4.61
N SER A 88 7.79 -26.70 3.53
CA SER A 88 8.90 -27.65 3.48
C SER A 88 10.22 -27.10 4.04
N GLY A 89 10.31 -25.80 4.34
CA GLY A 89 11.57 -25.13 4.70
C GLY A 89 11.67 -24.51 6.11
N ALA A 90 10.60 -24.46 6.89
CA ALA A 90 10.61 -23.78 8.19
C ALA A 90 11.32 -24.61 9.28
N GLN A 91 12.57 -24.24 9.61
CA GLN A 91 13.27 -24.73 10.79
C GLN A 91 12.64 -24.13 12.07
N PRO A 92 12.51 -24.89 13.18
CA PRO A 92 11.98 -24.36 14.43
C PRO A 92 12.92 -23.30 15.00
N VAL A 93 12.37 -22.17 15.45
CA VAL A 93 13.09 -21.18 16.25
C VAL A 93 13.24 -21.71 17.68
N GLU A 94 14.29 -22.50 17.90
CA GLU A 94 14.73 -22.90 19.23
C GLU A 94 15.61 -21.79 19.84
N GLY A 95 15.21 -21.28 21.01
CA GLY A 95 16.11 -20.59 21.93
C GLY A 95 15.88 -19.09 22.14
N ALA A 96 15.17 -18.76 23.22
CA ALA A 96 15.47 -17.58 24.04
C ALA A 96 14.87 -17.77 25.45
N VAL A 97 15.55 -18.57 26.27
CA VAL A 97 15.55 -18.36 27.72
C VAL A 97 16.94 -17.83 28.04
N HIS A 98 17.02 -16.54 28.37
CA HIS A 98 17.93 -15.95 29.36
C HIS A 98 17.47 -14.53 29.68
#